data_AF-A0A257PMY9-F1
#
_entry.id   AF-A0A257PMY9-F1
#
_cell.length_a   1.000
_cell.length_b   1.000
_cell.length_c   1.000
_cell.angle_alpha   90.00
_cell.angle_beta   90.00
_cell.angle_gamma   90.00
#
_symmetry.space_group_name_H-M   'P 1'
#
loop_
_entity.id
_entity.type
_entity.pdbx_description
1 polymer ?
#
loop_
_entity_poly.entity_id
_entity_poly.type
_entity_poly.pdbx_seq_one_letter_code
_entity_poly.pdbx_strand_id
1 'polypeptide(L)'
;MADGQIATPARSAIRLADYTPPVFWVDDVSLDFDLAPEATQITTVLKIRRNLNGPLALDGRQLELLSVKLNGETLGDNRYTLSPGKLIIADVPDEFTLETVVNIVPEQNTELSGLYMSGAGFFTQCEPEGFRKITYFPDRPDVMSRYSVTLHADPVKYPVLLSNGNKVAQGEEGGKIWARFVDPHPKPSYLFALVAADLVAVTDEFTTMSGKKIELGIYVQAGEESRCGHAMAAVKSAMKWDEETFGLEYDLDVFNIAAVSDFNAGAMENKGL
;
A
#
# COMPACT_ATOMS: atom_id res chain seq x y z
N MET A 1 -32.48 -18.21 23.11
CA MET A 1 -31.38 -18.86 23.85
C MET A 1 -30.72 -19.89 22.95
N ALA A 2 -29.72 -19.44 22.20
CA ALA A 2 -28.66 -20.26 21.62
C ALA A 2 -27.60 -19.26 21.13
N ASP A 3 -26.79 -18.78 22.07
CA ASP A 3 -25.58 -18.02 21.77
C ASP A 3 -24.64 -18.93 20.99
N GLY A 4 -24.60 -18.74 19.67
CA GLY A 4 -23.58 -19.33 18.82
C GLY A 4 -22.26 -18.67 19.14
N GLN A 5 -21.50 -19.25 20.07
CA GLN A 5 -20.08 -18.93 20.25
C GLN A 5 -19.38 -19.17 18.92
N ILE A 6 -19.06 -18.09 18.21
CA ILE A 6 -18.13 -18.11 17.08
C ILE A 6 -16.77 -18.49 17.69
N ALA A 7 -16.37 -19.75 17.50
CA ALA A 7 -15.08 -20.23 17.96
C ALA A 7 -13.97 -19.35 17.38
N THR A 8 -13.25 -18.65 18.25
CA THR A 8 -12.05 -17.90 17.85
C THR A 8 -11.05 -18.94 17.32
N PRO A 9 -10.58 -18.85 16.05
CA PRO A 9 -9.59 -19.78 15.55
C PRO A 9 -8.35 -19.70 16.43
N ALA A 10 -7.86 -20.85 16.90
CA ALA A 10 -6.67 -20.92 17.72
C ALA A 10 -5.47 -20.36 16.92
N ARG A 11 -4.83 -19.30 17.43
CA ARG A 11 -3.57 -18.81 16.87
C ARG A 11 -2.53 -19.91 17.02
N SER A 12 -2.03 -20.45 15.91
CA SER A 12 -0.86 -21.33 15.91
C SER A 12 0.41 -20.49 16.03
N ALA A 13 1.40 -21.01 16.77
CA ALA A 13 2.70 -20.37 16.84
C ALA A 13 3.41 -20.50 15.48
N ILE A 14 3.82 -19.38 14.89
CA ILE A 14 4.71 -19.35 13.73
C ILE A 14 6.15 -19.43 14.26
N ARG A 15 6.96 -20.36 13.72
CA ARG A 15 8.34 -20.58 14.18
C ARG A 15 9.34 -20.18 13.11
N LEU A 16 10.42 -19.53 13.51
CA LEU A 16 11.54 -19.19 12.62
C LEU A 16 12.10 -20.43 11.89
N ALA A 17 12.16 -21.58 12.57
CA ALA A 17 12.65 -22.83 12.01
C ALA A 17 11.77 -23.41 10.88
N ASP A 18 10.52 -22.97 10.78
CA ASP A 18 9.56 -23.43 9.78
C ASP A 18 9.57 -22.54 8.52
N TYR A 19 10.50 -21.58 8.43
CA TYR A 19 10.64 -20.72 7.26
C TYR A 19 10.88 -21.54 5.99
N THR A 20 10.09 -21.27 4.97
CA THR A 20 10.36 -21.69 3.60
C THR A 20 10.31 -20.47 2.68
N PRO A 21 11.13 -20.44 1.61
CA PRO A 21 10.97 -19.45 0.54
C PRO A 21 9.54 -19.45 -0.02
N PRO A 22 9.05 -18.33 -0.59
CA PRO A 22 7.72 -18.28 -1.17
C PRO A 22 7.64 -19.20 -2.39
N VAL A 23 6.44 -19.74 -2.66
CA VAL A 23 6.20 -20.59 -3.84
C VAL A 23 6.28 -19.77 -5.14
N PHE A 24 5.94 -18.48 -5.07
CA PHE A 24 5.97 -17.55 -6.18
C PHE A 24 6.61 -16.22 -5.77
N TRP A 25 7.31 -15.60 -6.71
CA TRP A 25 7.74 -14.21 -6.62
C TRP A 25 6.74 -13.32 -7.36
N VAL A 26 6.60 -12.09 -6.91
CA VAL A 26 5.85 -11.04 -7.60
C VAL A 26 6.83 -9.96 -7.99
N ASP A 27 7.07 -9.76 -9.28
CA ASP A 27 8.10 -8.82 -9.74
C ASP A 27 7.55 -7.40 -9.88
N ASP A 28 6.31 -7.26 -10.39
CA ASP A 28 5.64 -5.98 -10.59
C ASP A 28 4.19 -6.04 -10.08
N VAL A 29 3.75 -4.94 -9.46
CA VAL A 29 2.41 -4.74 -8.91
C VAL A 29 1.84 -3.45 -9.50
N SER A 30 0.71 -3.55 -10.18
CA SER A 30 -0.09 -2.39 -10.57
C SER A 30 -1.38 -2.37 -9.73
N LEU A 31 -1.61 -1.26 -9.04
CA LEU A 31 -2.82 -1.04 -8.25
C LEU A 31 -3.57 0.15 -8.83
N ASP A 32 -4.88 0.00 -8.98
CA ASP A 32 -5.79 1.07 -9.35
C ASP A 32 -6.91 1.13 -8.31
N PHE A 33 -6.96 2.24 -7.57
CA PHE A 33 -7.89 2.47 -6.47
C PHE A 33 -8.97 3.46 -6.90
N ASP A 34 -10.21 3.01 -6.90
CA ASP A 34 -11.36 3.90 -6.97
C ASP A 34 -11.89 4.18 -5.57
N LEU A 35 -11.49 5.32 -5.00
CA LEU A 35 -11.70 5.62 -3.58
C LEU A 35 -13.14 6.04 -3.31
N ALA A 36 -13.78 5.31 -2.40
CA ALA A 36 -15.06 5.62 -1.79
C ALA A 36 -15.12 5.03 -0.37
N PRO A 37 -15.52 5.80 0.67
CA PRO A 37 -15.50 5.32 2.06
C PRO A 37 -16.29 4.02 2.29
N GLU A 38 -17.43 3.90 1.62
CA GLU A 38 -18.38 2.80 1.74
C GLU A 38 -18.07 1.59 0.83
N ALA A 39 -17.29 1.78 -0.22
CA ALA A 39 -17.00 0.75 -1.23
C ALA A 39 -15.81 1.18 -2.12
N THR A 40 -14.59 1.08 -1.59
CA THR A 40 -13.39 1.31 -2.41
C THR A 40 -13.15 0.07 -3.27
N GLN A 41 -13.18 0.25 -4.59
CA GLN A 41 -12.84 -0.80 -5.54
C GLN A 41 -11.35 -0.75 -5.85
N ILE A 42 -10.72 -1.92 -5.90
CA ILE A 42 -9.28 -2.04 -6.11
C ILE A 42 -9.05 -3.08 -7.20
N THR A 43 -8.48 -2.63 -8.32
CA THR A 43 -7.96 -3.51 -9.36
C THR A 43 -6.47 -3.71 -9.13
N THR A 44 -6.07 -4.96 -8.96
CA THR A 44 -4.67 -5.35 -8.75
C THR A 44 -4.22 -6.23 -9.90
N VAL A 45 -3.12 -5.87 -10.54
CA VAL A 45 -2.47 -6.68 -11.58
C VAL A 45 -1.06 -7.04 -11.11
N LEU A 46 -0.79 -8.33 -10.98
CA LEU A 46 0.46 -8.90 -10.50
C LEU A 46 1.18 -9.59 -11.66
N LYS A 47 2.47 -9.30 -11.86
CA LYS A 47 3.35 -10.15 -12.67
C LYS A 47 4.06 -11.14 -11.77
N ILE A 48 3.78 -12.42 -11.98
CA ILE A 48 4.14 -13.50 -11.07
C ILE A 48 5.02 -14.51 -11.78
N ARG A 49 6.06 -15.00 -11.09
CA ARG A 49 6.90 -16.12 -11.53
C ARG A 49 7.06 -17.17 -10.43
N ARG A 50 7.05 -18.44 -10.82
CA ARG A 50 7.20 -19.58 -9.92
C ARG A 50 8.62 -19.65 -9.36
N ASN A 51 8.71 -19.96 -8.07
CA ASN A 51 9.96 -20.22 -7.35
C ASN A 51 10.05 -21.67 -6.91
N LEU A 52 8.96 -22.22 -6.37
CA LEU A 52 8.85 -23.60 -5.91
C LEU A 52 7.60 -24.26 -6.50
N ASN A 53 7.57 -25.60 -6.43
CA ASN A 53 6.37 -26.35 -6.79
C ASN A 53 5.27 -26.13 -5.75
N GLY A 54 4.05 -25.88 -6.21
CA GLY A 54 2.89 -25.68 -5.34
C GLY A 54 1.82 -24.79 -5.98
N PRO A 55 0.64 -24.71 -5.35
CA PRO A 55 -0.42 -23.81 -5.77
C PRO A 55 -0.04 -22.36 -5.48
N LEU A 56 -0.60 -21.42 -6.24
CA LEU A 56 -0.56 -20.02 -5.85
C LEU A 56 -1.51 -19.83 -4.67
N ALA A 57 -1.00 -19.29 -3.55
CA ALA A 57 -1.79 -19.01 -2.37
C ALA A 57 -1.53 -17.57 -1.90
N LEU A 58 -2.53 -16.72 -2.06
CA LEU A 58 -2.47 -15.29 -1.74
C LEU A 58 -3.22 -15.01 -0.45
N ASP A 59 -2.66 -14.20 0.43
CA ASP A 59 -3.29 -13.71 1.65
C ASP A 59 -4.35 -12.65 1.31
N GLY A 60 -5.52 -12.77 1.92
CA GLY A 60 -6.60 -11.80 1.78
C GLY A 60 -7.59 -11.88 2.95
N ARG A 61 -7.92 -10.73 3.56
CA ARG A 61 -8.82 -10.64 4.71
C ARG A 61 -9.79 -9.48 4.55
N GLN A 62 -11.08 -9.71 4.84
CA GLN A 62 -12.13 -8.69 4.73
C GLN A 62 -12.23 -8.08 3.31
N LEU A 63 -12.03 -8.92 2.29
CA LEU A 63 -12.14 -8.55 0.88
C LEU A 63 -13.40 -9.16 0.27
N GLU A 64 -14.20 -8.36 -0.42
CA GLU A 64 -15.20 -8.88 -1.35
C GLU A 64 -14.52 -9.10 -2.72
N LEU A 65 -14.35 -10.34 -3.13
CA LEU A 65 -13.76 -10.67 -4.44
C LEU A 65 -14.81 -10.53 -5.53
N LEU A 66 -14.56 -9.65 -6.51
CA LEU A 66 -15.46 -9.43 -7.64
C LEU A 66 -15.04 -10.22 -8.88
N SER A 67 -13.75 -10.30 -9.17
CA SER A 67 -13.25 -11.08 -10.30
C SER A 67 -11.78 -11.48 -10.15
N VAL A 68 -11.42 -12.56 -10.84
CA VAL A 68 -10.04 -13.04 -11.01
C VAL A 68 -9.82 -13.30 -12.49
N LYS A 69 -8.73 -12.78 -13.07
CA LYS A 69 -8.29 -13.14 -14.42
C LYS A 69 -6.86 -13.64 -14.41
N LEU A 70 -6.62 -14.72 -15.13
CA LEU A 70 -5.31 -15.30 -15.35
C LEU A 70 -4.92 -15.10 -16.82
N ASN A 71 -3.84 -14.34 -17.08
CA ASN A 71 -3.41 -13.98 -18.44
C ASN A 71 -4.53 -13.36 -19.30
N GLY A 72 -5.39 -12.54 -18.66
CA GLY A 72 -6.53 -11.89 -19.32
C GLY A 72 -7.79 -12.75 -19.45
N GLU A 73 -7.73 -14.05 -19.12
CA GLU A 73 -8.90 -14.94 -19.10
C GLU A 73 -9.57 -14.92 -17.73
N THR A 74 -10.85 -14.57 -17.66
CA THR A 74 -11.64 -14.63 -16.42
C THR A 74 -11.76 -16.06 -15.93
N LEU A 75 -11.35 -16.30 -14.68
CA LEU A 75 -11.49 -17.60 -14.03
C LEU A 75 -12.91 -17.75 -13.47
N GLY A 76 -13.54 -18.89 -13.76
CA GLY A 76 -14.76 -19.30 -13.06
C GLY A 76 -14.47 -19.78 -11.64
N ASP A 77 -15.50 -19.81 -10.79
CA ASP A 77 -15.39 -20.17 -9.36
C ASP A 77 -14.87 -21.59 -9.11
N ASN A 78 -14.90 -22.46 -10.13
CA ASN A 78 -14.33 -23.80 -10.09
C ASN A 78 -12.81 -23.85 -10.33
N ARG A 79 -12.17 -22.72 -10.67
CA ARG A 79 -10.73 -22.62 -10.99
C ARG A 79 -9.90 -22.05 -9.85
N TYR A 80 -10.54 -21.61 -8.78
CA TYR A 80 -9.87 -21.12 -7.57
C TYR A 80 -10.66 -21.55 -6.32
N THR A 81 -10.03 -21.44 -5.17
CA THR A 81 -10.67 -21.73 -3.87
C THR A 81 -10.49 -20.54 -2.96
N LEU A 82 -11.61 -20.05 -2.43
CA LEU A 82 -11.61 -19.10 -1.32
C LEU A 82 -11.67 -19.89 -0.01
N SER A 83 -10.70 -19.65 0.86
CA SER A 83 -10.69 -20.17 2.22
C SER A 83 -10.44 -19.01 3.19
N PRO A 84 -10.73 -19.16 4.49
CA PRO A 84 -10.52 -18.07 5.44
C PRO A 84 -9.08 -17.53 5.36
N GLY A 85 -8.94 -16.28 4.91
CA GLY A 85 -7.64 -15.63 4.79
C GLY A 85 -6.89 -15.85 3.47
N LYS A 86 -7.41 -16.66 2.52
CA LYS A 86 -6.65 -17.05 1.31
C LYS A 86 -7.49 -17.15 0.04
N LEU A 87 -6.90 -16.69 -1.08
CA LEU A 87 -7.27 -17.07 -2.44
C LEU A 87 -6.23 -18.08 -2.96
N ILE A 88 -6.69 -19.26 -3.39
CA ILE A 88 -5.82 -20.35 -3.85
C ILE A 88 -6.14 -20.69 -5.31
N ILE A 89 -5.12 -20.73 -6.17
CA ILE A 89 -5.23 -21.16 -7.57
C ILE A 89 -4.27 -22.32 -7.78
N ALA A 90 -4.81 -23.53 -8.00
CA ALA A 90 -4.03 -24.76 -8.06
C ALA A 90 -3.14 -24.81 -9.32
N ASP A 91 -3.75 -24.57 -10.48
CA ASP A 91 -3.11 -24.72 -11.78
C ASP A 91 -2.83 -23.35 -12.41
N VAL A 92 -1.58 -22.90 -12.28
CA VAL A 92 -1.05 -21.69 -12.90
C VAL A 92 0.23 -21.99 -13.69
N PRO A 93 0.52 -21.24 -14.78
CA PRO A 93 1.80 -21.33 -15.47
C PRO A 93 3.00 -20.95 -14.57
N ASP A 94 4.22 -21.14 -15.08
CA ASP A 94 5.43 -20.72 -14.36
C ASP A 94 5.62 -19.21 -14.37
N GLU A 95 5.15 -18.52 -15.42
CA GLU A 95 5.12 -17.05 -15.52
C GLU A 95 3.75 -16.62 -16.03
N PHE A 96 3.13 -15.66 -15.36
CA PHE A 96 1.78 -15.21 -15.69
C PHE A 96 1.46 -13.85 -15.10
N THR A 97 0.39 -13.25 -15.62
CA THR A 97 -0.26 -12.10 -15.02
C THR A 97 -1.53 -12.55 -14.30
N LEU A 98 -1.70 -12.12 -13.05
CA LEU A 98 -2.93 -12.29 -12.30
C LEU A 98 -3.58 -10.92 -12.08
N GLU A 99 -4.82 -10.77 -12.52
CA GLU A 99 -5.65 -9.62 -12.18
C GLU A 99 -6.70 -10.04 -11.15
N THR A 100 -6.87 -9.25 -10.10
CA THR A 100 -7.98 -9.39 -9.16
C THR A 100 -8.68 -8.05 -8.99
N VAL A 101 -10.01 -8.06 -8.96
CA VAL A 101 -10.81 -6.90 -8.57
C VAL A 101 -11.49 -7.22 -7.26
N VAL A 102 -11.28 -6.38 -6.25
CA VAL A 102 -11.90 -6.51 -4.93
C VAL A 102 -12.60 -5.22 -4.53
N ASN A 103 -13.59 -5.34 -3.65
CA ASN A 103 -14.13 -4.21 -2.89
C ASN A 103 -13.73 -4.35 -1.42
N ILE A 104 -13.49 -3.19 -0.78
CA ILE A 104 -13.32 -3.05 0.66
C ILE A 104 -14.13 -1.85 1.18
N VAL A 105 -14.36 -1.79 2.50
CA VAL A 105 -15.16 -0.74 3.14
C VAL A 105 -14.31 0.02 4.17
N PRO A 106 -13.50 1.02 3.75
CA PRO A 106 -12.58 1.73 4.65
C PRO A 106 -13.25 2.42 5.84
N GLU A 107 -14.47 2.93 5.68
CA GLU A 107 -15.18 3.62 6.78
C GLU A 107 -15.55 2.69 7.95
N GLN A 108 -15.63 1.39 7.70
CA GLN A 108 -15.93 0.38 8.71
C GLN A 108 -14.65 -0.23 9.33
N ASN A 109 -13.46 0.13 8.83
CA ASN A 109 -12.19 -0.41 9.30
C ASN A 109 -11.70 0.28 10.57
N THR A 110 -12.19 -0.18 11.72
CA THR A 110 -11.77 0.30 13.05
C THR A 110 -10.46 -0.33 13.56
N GLU A 111 -9.88 -1.28 12.81
CA GLU A 111 -8.60 -1.90 13.17
C GLU A 111 -7.39 -1.00 12.83
N LEU A 112 -7.58 0.07 12.05
CA LEU A 112 -6.54 1.00 11.55
C LEU A 112 -5.36 0.24 10.90
N SER A 113 -5.69 -0.74 10.06
CA SER A 113 -4.74 -1.63 9.39
C SER A 113 -5.30 -2.03 8.02
N GLY A 114 -4.47 -2.00 6.98
CA GLY A 114 -4.92 -1.93 5.59
C GLY A 114 -5.29 -0.50 5.22
N LEU A 115 -6.27 -0.32 4.34
CA LEU A 115 -6.85 0.99 4.03
C LEU A 115 -7.99 1.30 5.01
N TYR A 116 -7.95 2.48 5.63
CA TYR A 116 -8.95 2.91 6.61
C TYR A 116 -9.19 4.42 6.53
N MET A 117 -10.23 4.88 7.22
CA MET A 117 -10.54 6.31 7.38
C MET A 117 -10.02 6.85 8.72
N SER A 118 -9.32 7.98 8.70
CA SER A 118 -9.10 8.82 9.89
C SER A 118 -9.59 10.23 9.59
N GLY A 119 -10.50 10.73 10.44
CA GLY A 119 -11.27 11.93 10.12
C GLY A 119 -11.98 11.79 8.77
N ALA A 120 -11.75 12.75 7.88
CA ALA A 120 -12.34 12.77 6.53
C ALA A 120 -11.38 12.25 5.43
N GLY A 121 -10.25 11.62 5.77
CA GLY A 121 -9.24 11.16 4.81
C GLY A 121 -8.99 9.66 4.83
N PHE A 122 -8.47 9.13 3.72
CA PHE A 122 -7.98 7.76 3.59
C PHE A 122 -6.50 7.68 3.94
N PHE A 123 -6.16 6.67 4.73
CA PHE A 123 -4.79 6.36 5.14
C PHE A 123 -4.56 4.86 5.13
N THR A 124 -3.30 4.46 5.05
CA THR A 124 -2.90 3.05 5.12
C THR A 124 -1.93 2.78 6.25
N GLN A 125 -2.06 1.61 6.86
CA GLN A 125 -1.04 1.00 7.70
C GLN A 125 -0.87 -0.46 7.30
N CYS A 126 0.26 -0.79 6.69
CA CYS A 126 0.50 -2.11 6.12
C CYS A 126 1.40 -2.99 6.99
N GLU A 127 2.22 -2.43 7.88
CA GLU A 127 3.01 -3.25 8.79
C GLU A 127 2.16 -3.79 9.96
N PRO A 128 2.30 -5.09 10.33
CA PRO A 128 3.15 -6.10 9.67
C PRO A 128 2.47 -6.86 8.52
N GLU A 129 1.14 -6.93 8.54
CA GLU A 129 0.33 -7.81 7.66
C GLU A 129 -1.00 -7.12 7.28
N GLY A 130 -0.96 -5.82 7.06
CA GLY A 130 -2.12 -4.98 6.73
C GLY A 130 -2.44 -4.97 5.24
N PHE A 131 -1.47 -5.22 4.35
CA PHE A 131 -1.68 -5.14 2.91
C PHE A 131 -2.66 -6.22 2.39
N ARG A 132 -2.73 -7.39 3.03
CA ARG A 132 -3.75 -8.41 2.75
C ARG A 132 -5.20 -7.97 3.04
N LYS A 133 -5.41 -6.80 3.66
CA LYS A 133 -6.74 -6.17 3.81
C LYS A 133 -7.05 -5.15 2.71
N ILE A 134 -6.15 -4.99 1.76
CA ILE A 134 -6.30 -4.10 0.61
C ILE A 134 -6.57 -4.95 -0.63
N THR A 135 -5.79 -6.01 -0.86
CA THR A 135 -5.96 -6.92 -1.99
C THR A 135 -5.38 -8.30 -1.67
N TYR A 136 -5.61 -9.28 -2.55
CA TYR A 136 -4.98 -10.60 -2.44
C TYR A 136 -3.50 -10.51 -2.84
N PHE A 137 -2.59 -10.84 -1.92
CA PHE A 137 -1.14 -10.71 -2.13
C PHE A 137 -0.35 -11.76 -1.32
N PRO A 138 0.85 -12.22 -1.73
CA PRO A 138 1.73 -12.95 -0.82
C PRO A 138 2.32 -11.97 0.21
N ASP A 139 1.56 -11.66 1.25
CA ASP A 139 1.82 -10.56 2.19
C ASP A 139 2.89 -10.97 3.22
N ARG A 140 4.13 -11.04 2.75
CA ARG A 140 5.35 -11.44 3.47
C ARG A 140 6.55 -10.62 2.99
N PRO A 141 7.49 -10.26 3.87
CA PRO A 141 8.49 -9.23 3.57
C PRO A 141 9.63 -9.68 2.65
N ASP A 142 9.82 -10.98 2.44
CA ASP A 142 10.81 -11.48 1.49
C ASP A 142 10.30 -11.47 0.03
N VAL A 143 9.03 -11.19 -0.22
CA VAL A 143 8.51 -10.88 -1.57
C VAL A 143 8.60 -9.38 -1.80
N MET A 144 9.59 -8.95 -2.60
CA MET A 144 9.80 -7.56 -2.97
C MET A 144 9.35 -7.30 -4.40
N SER A 145 8.52 -6.28 -4.61
CA SER A 145 7.95 -5.94 -5.92
C SER A 145 8.11 -4.46 -6.26
N ARG A 146 8.14 -4.12 -7.54
CA ARG A 146 8.01 -2.72 -7.99
C ARG A 146 6.54 -2.34 -8.06
N TYR A 147 6.19 -1.14 -7.58
CA TYR A 147 4.79 -0.71 -7.48
C TYR A 147 4.50 0.44 -8.43
N SER A 148 3.38 0.31 -9.14
CA SER A 148 2.72 1.42 -9.82
C SER A 148 1.31 1.56 -9.25
N VAL A 149 0.94 2.77 -8.83
CA VAL A 149 -0.31 3.01 -8.10
C VAL A 149 -1.05 4.15 -8.78
N THR A 150 -2.30 3.92 -9.15
CA THR A 150 -3.21 4.97 -9.62
C THR A 150 -4.30 5.15 -8.57
N LEU A 151 -4.56 6.40 -8.18
CA LEU A 151 -5.59 6.76 -7.22
C LEU A 151 -6.62 7.63 -7.92
N HIS A 152 -7.92 7.33 -7.75
CA HIS A 152 -9.04 8.14 -8.22
C HIS A 152 -9.89 8.57 -7.02
N ALA A 153 -10.22 9.85 -6.92
CA ALA A 153 -10.98 10.38 -5.79
C ALA A 153 -11.85 11.60 -6.13
N ASP A 154 -12.84 11.87 -5.28
CA ASP A 154 -13.61 13.10 -5.31
C ASP A 154 -12.69 14.33 -5.11
N PRO A 155 -12.67 15.30 -6.05
CA PRO A 155 -11.72 16.42 -6.00
C PRO A 155 -12.01 17.44 -4.89
N VAL A 156 -13.24 17.48 -4.38
CA VAL A 156 -13.62 18.41 -3.30
C VAL A 156 -13.26 17.83 -1.94
N LYS A 157 -13.47 16.52 -1.76
CA LYS A 157 -13.19 15.84 -0.48
C LYS A 157 -11.73 15.44 -0.31
N TYR A 158 -11.06 15.08 -1.40
CA TYR A 158 -9.72 14.49 -1.38
C TYR A 158 -8.77 15.15 -2.39
N PRO A 159 -8.56 16.48 -2.33
CA PRO A 159 -7.74 17.20 -3.30
C PRO A 159 -6.26 16.78 -3.29
N VAL A 160 -5.77 16.20 -2.19
CA VAL A 160 -4.40 15.65 -2.10
C VAL A 160 -4.45 14.14 -2.25
N LEU A 161 -3.74 13.62 -3.25
CA LEU A 161 -3.49 12.20 -3.49
C LEU A 161 -1.99 11.93 -3.38
N LEU A 162 -1.59 10.93 -2.59
CA LEU A 162 -0.19 10.53 -2.39
C LEU A 162 -0.09 9.01 -2.35
N SER A 163 1.00 8.48 -2.91
CA SER A 163 1.47 7.11 -2.70
C SER A 163 3.00 7.09 -2.79
N ASN A 164 3.62 5.92 -2.64
CA ASN A 164 5.07 5.77 -2.70
C ASN A 164 5.64 6.18 -4.07
N GLY A 165 6.88 6.65 -4.08
CA GLY A 165 7.61 6.98 -5.30
C GLY A 165 7.19 8.32 -5.91
N ASN A 166 7.40 8.45 -7.22
CA ASN A 166 7.21 9.72 -7.92
C ASN A 166 5.84 9.78 -8.59
N LYS A 167 5.17 10.95 -8.52
CA LYS A 167 3.96 11.21 -9.30
C LYS A 167 4.32 11.40 -10.78
N VAL A 168 3.99 10.41 -11.61
CA VAL A 168 4.36 10.39 -13.04
C VAL A 168 3.26 10.86 -13.98
N ALA A 169 2.00 10.87 -13.52
CA ALA A 169 0.87 11.38 -14.27
C ALA A 169 -0.26 11.81 -13.33
N GLN A 170 -1.14 12.70 -13.81
CA GLN A 170 -2.35 13.11 -13.12
C GLN A 170 -3.36 13.65 -14.14
N GLY A 171 -4.64 13.69 -13.76
CA GLY A 171 -5.70 14.24 -14.59
C GLY A 171 -7.05 14.27 -13.90
N GLU A 172 -8.08 14.55 -14.69
CA GLU A 172 -9.48 14.52 -14.27
C GLU A 172 -10.24 13.60 -15.23
N GLU A 173 -11.04 12.69 -14.70
CA GLU A 173 -11.86 11.76 -15.46
C GLU A 173 -13.11 11.38 -14.68
N GLY A 174 -14.27 11.35 -15.34
CA GLY A 174 -15.52 10.88 -14.72
C GLY A 174 -15.98 11.67 -13.48
N GLY A 175 -15.57 12.93 -13.35
CA GLY A 175 -15.86 13.75 -12.16
C GLY A 175 -14.93 13.50 -10.97
N LYS A 176 -13.89 12.69 -11.13
CA LYS A 176 -12.82 12.45 -10.15
C LYS A 176 -11.51 13.06 -10.64
N ILE A 177 -10.65 13.43 -9.70
CA ILE A 177 -9.22 13.62 -9.99
C ILE A 177 -8.51 12.29 -9.86
N TRP A 178 -7.42 12.13 -10.59
CA TRP A 178 -6.55 10.99 -10.45
C TRP A 178 -5.08 11.36 -10.50
N ALA A 179 -4.27 10.54 -9.82
CA ALA A 179 -2.81 10.64 -9.85
C ALA A 179 -2.18 9.24 -9.90
N ARG A 180 -1.12 9.11 -10.70
CA ARG A 180 -0.34 7.88 -10.85
C ARG A 180 1.06 8.06 -10.28
N PHE A 181 1.46 7.10 -9.46
CA PHE A 181 2.74 7.03 -8.77
C PHE A 181 3.52 5.80 -9.22
N VAL A 182 4.83 5.93 -9.35
CA VAL A 182 5.75 4.83 -9.66
C VAL A 182 6.92 4.87 -8.69
N ASP A 183 7.11 3.77 -7.96
CA ASP A 183 8.30 3.54 -7.14
C ASP A 183 9.23 2.57 -7.89
N PRO A 184 10.43 3.01 -8.29
CA PRO A 184 11.36 2.18 -9.04
C PRO A 184 12.03 1.09 -8.18
N HIS A 185 11.98 1.21 -6.86
CA HIS A 185 12.65 0.29 -5.95
C HIS A 185 11.73 -0.90 -5.60
N PRO A 186 12.20 -2.15 -5.75
CA PRO A 186 11.50 -3.29 -5.20
C PRO A 186 11.36 -3.14 -3.69
N LYS A 187 10.13 -3.27 -3.18
CA LYS A 187 9.84 -3.21 -1.74
C LYS A 187 8.83 -4.28 -1.35
N PRO A 188 8.83 -4.73 -0.09
CA PRO A 188 7.76 -5.55 0.45
C PRO A 188 6.46 -4.77 0.61
N SER A 189 5.34 -5.50 0.64
CA SER A 189 3.99 -4.94 0.77
C SER A 189 3.76 -4.11 2.03
N TYR A 190 4.48 -4.38 3.11
CA TYR A 190 4.33 -3.62 4.37
C TYR A 190 4.78 -2.15 4.24
N LEU A 191 5.61 -1.82 3.25
CA LEU A 191 6.06 -0.45 2.95
C LEU A 191 5.16 0.28 1.94
N PHE A 192 4.03 -0.32 1.55
CA PHE A 192 3.03 0.36 0.73
C PHE A 192 2.30 1.43 1.54
N ALA A 193 2.17 2.63 0.96
CA ALA A 193 1.36 3.71 1.49
C ALA A 193 0.46 4.37 0.46
N LEU A 194 -0.69 4.84 0.95
CA LEU A 194 -1.67 5.66 0.24
C LEU A 194 -2.24 6.68 1.22
N VAL A 195 -2.26 7.94 0.80
CA VAL A 195 -2.99 9.02 1.49
C VAL A 195 -3.89 9.73 0.48
N ALA A 196 -5.16 9.92 0.84
CA ALA A 196 -6.10 10.74 0.07
C ALA A 196 -6.97 11.57 1.02
N ALA A 197 -6.78 12.89 1.04
CA ALA A 197 -7.39 13.76 2.05
C ALA A 197 -7.39 15.25 1.61
N ASP A 198 -8.15 16.07 2.34
CA ASP A 198 -8.02 17.53 2.29
C ASP A 198 -6.90 17.97 3.25
N LEU A 199 -5.70 18.12 2.70
CA LEU A 199 -4.48 18.49 3.43
C LEU A 199 -3.80 19.68 2.75
N VAL A 200 -3.02 20.40 3.55
CA VAL A 200 -2.12 21.47 3.09
C VAL A 200 -0.68 21.00 3.20
N ALA A 201 0.14 21.37 2.23
CA ALA A 201 1.54 20.99 2.18
C ALA A 201 2.44 22.16 2.63
N VAL A 202 3.32 21.89 3.60
CA VAL A 202 4.48 22.73 3.90
C VAL A 202 5.67 22.14 3.15
N THR A 203 6.19 22.87 2.17
CA THR A 203 7.20 22.39 1.24
C THR A 203 8.55 23.06 1.47
N ASP A 204 9.62 22.34 1.16
CA ASP A 204 11.00 22.82 1.17
C ASP A 204 11.86 21.91 0.26
N GLU A 205 13.16 22.16 0.18
CA GLU A 205 14.11 21.33 -0.57
C GLU A 205 15.34 20.92 0.26
N PHE A 206 15.91 19.77 -0.07
CA PHE A 206 17.23 19.32 0.39
C PHE A 206 18.14 19.05 -0.81
N THR A 207 19.42 19.40 -0.73
CA THR A 207 20.41 19.06 -1.76
C THR A 207 21.38 18.06 -1.16
N THR A 208 21.44 16.88 -1.75
CA THR A 208 22.32 15.78 -1.33
C THR A 208 23.80 16.11 -1.55
N MET A 209 24.70 15.32 -0.95
CA MET A 209 26.15 15.50 -1.11
C MET A 209 26.64 15.34 -2.57
N SER A 210 25.92 14.62 -3.43
CA SER A 210 26.16 14.53 -4.89
C SER A 210 25.53 15.66 -5.70
N GLY A 211 24.69 16.50 -5.09
CA GLY A 211 24.02 17.62 -5.73
C GLY A 211 22.61 17.33 -6.25
N LYS A 212 22.04 16.15 -6.00
CA LYS A 212 20.63 15.84 -6.29
C LYS A 212 19.72 16.68 -5.40
N LYS A 213 18.73 17.36 -5.99
CA LYS A 213 17.66 18.06 -5.27
C LYS A 213 16.53 17.11 -4.93
N ILE A 214 16.10 17.14 -3.67
CA ILE A 214 14.98 16.37 -3.14
C ILE A 214 13.89 17.34 -2.71
N GLU A 215 12.69 17.16 -3.25
CA GLU A 215 11.50 17.91 -2.80
C GLU A 215 11.00 17.32 -1.48
N LEU A 216 10.80 18.17 -0.48
CA LEU A 216 10.28 17.78 0.83
C LEU A 216 8.85 18.30 0.98
N GLY A 217 7.93 17.43 1.40
CA GLY A 217 6.53 17.80 1.64
C GLY A 217 6.02 17.28 2.98
N ILE A 218 5.59 18.18 3.87
CA ILE A 218 4.87 17.80 5.09
C ILE A 218 3.41 18.18 4.92
N TYR A 219 2.54 17.17 4.88
CA TYR A 219 1.10 17.30 4.68
C TYR A 219 0.38 17.25 6.03
N VAL A 220 -0.39 18.30 6.31
CA VAL A 220 -1.13 18.47 7.58
C VAL A 220 -2.53 19.00 7.32
N GLN A 221 -3.38 18.99 8.32
CA GLN A 221 -4.68 19.67 8.25
C GLN A 221 -4.48 21.20 8.19
N ALA A 222 -5.38 21.90 7.50
CA ALA A 222 -5.36 23.35 7.44
C ALA A 222 -5.40 23.98 8.85
N GLY A 223 -4.52 24.94 9.13
CA GLY A 223 -4.33 25.57 10.44
C GLY A 223 -3.12 25.02 11.23
N GLU A 224 -2.59 23.85 10.86
CA GLU A 224 -1.47 23.21 11.55
C GLU A 224 -0.09 23.50 10.91
N GLU A 225 -0.03 24.26 9.82
CA GLU A 225 1.18 24.53 9.02
C GLU A 225 2.30 25.12 9.87
N SER A 226 1.94 26.03 10.78
CA SER A 226 2.90 26.72 11.67
C SER A 226 3.66 25.77 12.60
N ARG A 227 3.17 24.54 12.80
CA ARG A 227 3.81 23.52 13.64
C ARG A 227 4.84 22.68 12.89
N CYS A 228 4.90 22.77 11.56
CA CYS A 228 5.75 21.92 10.72
C CYS A 228 7.24 22.32 10.72
N GLY A 229 7.58 23.54 11.19
CA GLY A 229 8.94 24.08 11.08
C GLY A 229 10.01 23.21 11.74
N HIS A 230 9.72 22.65 12.93
CA HIS A 230 10.65 21.76 13.61
C HIS A 230 10.82 20.42 12.87
N ALA A 231 9.72 19.83 12.38
CA ALA A 231 9.76 18.58 11.65
C ALA A 231 10.55 18.71 10.34
N MET A 232 10.35 19.80 9.59
CA MET A 232 11.11 20.06 8.37
C MET A 232 12.62 20.20 8.64
N ALA A 233 12.99 20.92 9.70
CA ALA A 233 14.39 21.04 10.11
C ALA A 233 14.99 19.69 10.55
N ALA A 234 14.20 18.84 11.21
CA ALA A 234 14.62 17.50 11.64
C ALA A 234 14.87 16.58 10.44
N VAL A 235 14.00 16.58 9.42
CA VAL A 235 14.19 15.80 8.18
C VAL A 235 15.51 16.17 7.50
N LYS A 236 15.75 17.47 7.29
CA LYS A 236 17.00 17.96 6.68
C LYS A 236 18.24 17.59 7.50
N SER A 237 18.13 17.66 8.84
CA SER A 237 19.22 17.28 9.74
C SER A 237 19.50 15.79 9.68
N ALA A 238 18.47 14.95 9.59
CA ALA A 238 18.59 13.50 9.48
C ALA A 238 19.26 13.10 8.16
N MET A 239 18.78 13.65 7.02
CA MET A 239 19.39 13.40 5.70
C MET A 239 20.87 13.78 5.68
N LYS A 240 21.20 14.98 6.15
CA LYS A 240 22.59 15.44 6.21
C LYS A 240 23.47 14.58 7.12
N TRP A 241 22.94 14.20 8.28
CA TRP A 241 23.69 13.37 9.23
C TRP A 241 23.98 11.98 8.66
N ASP A 242 23.04 11.39 7.93
CA ASP A 242 23.21 10.08 7.30
C ASP A 242 24.26 10.13 6.18
N GLU A 243 24.29 11.21 5.39
CA GLU A 243 25.37 11.49 4.43
C GLU A 243 26.74 11.64 5.11
N GLU A 244 26.83 12.48 6.15
CA GLU A 244 28.11 12.77 6.83
C GLU A 244 28.65 11.57 7.64
N THR A 245 27.77 10.75 8.19
CA THR A 245 28.14 9.68 9.12
C THR A 245 28.23 8.32 8.43
N PHE A 246 27.29 8.01 7.54
CA PHE A 246 27.19 6.71 6.88
C PHE A 246 27.43 6.75 5.38
N GLY A 247 27.50 7.94 4.76
CA GLY A 247 27.65 8.08 3.32
C GLY A 247 26.41 7.62 2.54
N LEU A 248 25.22 7.77 3.15
CA LEU A 248 23.95 7.35 2.55
C LEU A 248 23.16 8.57 2.06
N GLU A 249 22.98 8.66 0.75
CA GLU A 249 22.11 9.66 0.13
C GLU A 249 20.68 9.14 -0.06
N TYR A 250 19.70 10.04 -0.02
CA TYR A 250 18.32 9.71 -0.33
C TYR A 250 18.13 9.41 -1.83
N ASP A 251 17.33 8.39 -2.15
CA ASP A 251 17.31 7.75 -3.47
C ASP A 251 16.11 8.13 -4.36
N LEU A 252 15.04 8.72 -3.81
CA LEU A 252 13.88 9.23 -4.56
C LEU A 252 13.96 10.73 -4.84
N ASP A 253 13.04 11.26 -5.65
CA ASP A 253 13.01 12.70 -5.98
C ASP A 253 12.16 13.51 -5.00
N VAL A 254 11.26 12.82 -4.29
CA VAL A 254 10.36 13.39 -3.28
C VAL A 254 10.45 12.63 -1.97
N PHE A 255 10.33 13.35 -0.86
CA PHE A 255 10.17 12.80 0.49
C PHE A 255 8.97 13.46 1.14
N ASN A 256 7.88 12.69 1.27
CA ASN A 256 6.65 13.18 1.88
C ASN A 256 6.50 12.65 3.30
N ILE A 257 5.83 13.43 4.14
CA ILE A 257 5.31 13.00 5.45
C ILE A 257 3.84 13.43 5.48
N ALA A 258 2.93 12.51 5.80
CA ALA A 258 1.55 12.84 6.13
C ALA A 258 1.31 12.74 7.64
N ALA A 259 0.98 13.86 8.29
CA ALA A 259 0.60 13.85 9.70
C ALA A 259 -0.90 13.57 9.85
N VAL A 260 -1.24 12.54 10.64
CA VAL A 260 -2.62 12.13 10.91
C VAL A 260 -2.84 12.01 12.41
N SER A 261 -4.05 12.35 12.87
CA SER A 261 -4.39 12.37 14.30
C SER A 261 -4.56 10.98 14.90
N ASP A 262 -5.12 10.04 14.14
CA ASP A 262 -5.35 8.66 14.58
C ASP A 262 -4.39 7.70 13.87
N PHE A 263 -3.31 7.33 14.57
CA PHE A 263 -2.29 6.41 14.05
C PHE A 263 -1.75 5.48 15.15
N ASN A 264 -1.88 4.17 14.96
CA ASN A 264 -1.51 3.19 16.00
C ASN A 264 0.01 3.06 16.21
N ALA A 265 0.83 3.28 15.17
CA ALA A 265 2.27 2.99 15.18
C ALA A 265 3.15 4.19 15.59
N GLY A 266 2.56 5.35 15.89
CA GLY A 266 3.30 6.60 16.13
C GLY A 266 3.82 7.24 14.83
N ALA A 267 4.64 6.52 14.06
CA ALA A 267 5.08 6.86 12.70
C ALA A 267 5.40 5.58 11.91
N MET A 268 5.54 5.66 10.59
CA MET A 268 5.82 4.51 9.72
C MET A 268 6.74 4.93 8.56
N GLU A 269 7.69 4.08 8.19
CA GLU A 269 8.76 4.35 7.22
C GLU A 269 8.41 3.98 5.76
N ASN A 270 7.13 4.11 5.37
CA ASN A 270 6.74 3.75 4.00
C ASN A 270 7.59 4.52 2.99
N LYS A 271 8.01 3.85 1.92
CA LYS A 271 9.04 4.38 1.02
C LYS A 271 8.58 5.69 0.37
N GLY A 272 9.14 6.81 0.83
CA GLY A 272 8.87 8.17 0.34
C GLY A 272 7.55 8.82 0.76
N LEU A 273 6.79 8.25 1.71
CA LEU A 273 5.52 8.80 2.20
C LEU A 273 5.20 8.46 3.67
#